data_AF-A0A373Q862-F1
#
_entry.id   AF-A0A373Q862-F1
#
_cell.length_a   1.000
_cell.length_b   1.000
_cell.length_c   1.000
_cell.angle_alpha   90.00
_cell.angle_beta   90.00
_cell.angle_gamma   90.00
#
_symmetry.space_group_name_H-M   'P 1'
#
loop_
_entity.id
_entity.type
_entity.pdbx_description
1 polymer ?
#
loop_
_entity_poly.entity_id
_entity_poly.type
_entity_poly.pdbx_seq_one_letter_code
_entity_poly.pdbx_strand_id
1 'polypeptide(L)'
;MKLTHRYDCYLELNEYLSHEYHCKLTKELDELAGFDKKMIDEYAYGHYILATESDMRQKLLYIRIPGGTVGNIFLDKTENIITKITIDKDYVVDSYPENVQEYVQKYVGEKIEIGD
;
A
#
# COMPACT_ATOMS: atom_id res chain seq x y z
N MET A 1 4.70 -9.26 -6.05
CA MET A 1 4.99 -7.95 -5.43
C MET A 1 5.62 -8.12 -4.05
N LYS A 2 6.87 -7.67 -3.90
CA LYS A 2 7.56 -7.66 -2.61
C LYS A 2 7.14 -6.43 -1.79
N LEU A 3 6.77 -6.65 -0.53
CA LEU A 3 6.48 -5.63 0.47
C LEU A 3 7.71 -5.46 1.37
N THR A 4 8.17 -4.23 1.58
CA THR A 4 9.35 -3.94 2.41
C THR A 4 9.03 -2.86 3.41
N HIS A 5 9.58 -2.94 4.62
CA HIS A 5 9.49 -1.83 5.56
C HIS A 5 10.19 -0.60 5.00
N ARG A 6 9.68 0.58 5.40
CA ARG A 6 10.29 1.84 5.00
C ARG A 6 11.63 2.11 5.70
N TYR A 7 11.72 1.65 6.94
CA TYR A 7 12.84 1.92 7.84
C TYR A 7 13.47 0.59 8.24
N ASP A 8 14.65 0.29 7.70
CA ASP A 8 15.42 -0.93 8.05
C ASP A 8 15.96 -0.92 9.49
N CYS A 9 15.80 0.18 10.24
CA CYS A 9 16.48 0.36 11.51
C CYS A 9 15.72 1.33 12.42
N TYR A 10 14.78 0.85 13.22
CA TYR A 10 14.56 1.35 14.58
C TYR A 10 13.91 0.22 15.40
N LEU A 11 14.72 -0.44 16.23
CA LEU A 11 14.40 -1.59 17.10
C LEU A 11 13.31 -1.30 18.17
N GLU A 12 12.59 -0.18 18.08
CA GLU A 12 11.59 0.27 19.05
C GLU A 12 10.38 0.96 18.38
N LEU A 13 10.03 0.60 17.14
CA LEU A 13 8.81 1.12 16.53
C LEU A 13 7.57 0.57 17.26
N ASN A 14 6.64 1.48 17.55
CA ASN A 14 5.27 1.20 17.99
C ASN A 14 4.69 0.04 17.16
N GLU A 15 4.06 -0.94 17.79
CA GLU A 15 3.45 -2.15 17.19
C GLU A 15 2.60 -1.83 15.94
N TYR A 16 2.10 -0.60 15.82
CA TYR A 16 1.37 -0.15 14.65
C TYR A 16 2.24 0.09 13.40
N LEU A 17 3.42 0.71 13.53
CA LEU A 17 4.30 1.06 12.41
C LEU A 17 5.05 -0.16 11.85
N SER A 18 5.17 -1.24 12.62
CA SER A 18 5.76 -2.51 12.17
C SER A 18 4.88 -3.25 11.16
N HIS A 19 3.73 -2.71 10.78
CA HIS A 19 2.82 -3.30 9.78
C HIS A 19 2.67 -2.42 8.54
N GLU A 20 3.46 -1.35 8.44
CA GLU A 20 3.50 -0.45 7.28
C GLU A 20 4.58 -0.92 6.29
N TYR A 21 4.13 -1.20 5.07
CA TYR A 21 4.98 -1.70 4.00
C TYR A 21 4.89 -0.81 2.77
N HIS A 22 6.01 -0.70 2.06
CA HIS A 22 6.10 -0.06 0.77
C HIS A 22 6.42 -1.09 -0.31
N CYS A 23 6.00 -0.78 -1.52
CA CYS A 23 6.25 -1.62 -2.67
C CYS A 23 6.19 -0.77 -3.95
N LYS A 24 6.31 -1.43 -5.10
CA LYS A 24 6.21 -0.77 -6.40
C LYS A 24 4.86 -0.06 -6.57
N LEU A 25 3.75 -0.69 -6.15
CA LEU A 25 2.41 -0.10 -6.25
C LEU A 25 2.29 1.21 -5.45
N THR A 26 2.76 1.25 -4.21
CA THR A 26 2.65 2.46 -3.37
C THR A 26 3.48 3.61 -3.96
N LYS A 27 4.68 3.31 -4.48
CA LYS A 27 5.52 4.30 -5.14
C LYS A 27 4.85 4.88 -6.39
N GLU A 28 4.26 4.03 -7.23
CA GLU A 28 3.54 4.50 -8.41
C GLU A 28 2.29 5.32 -8.03
N LEU A 29 1.60 4.98 -6.93
CA LEU A 29 0.50 5.78 -6.42
C LEU A 29 0.97 7.15 -5.90
N ASP A 30 2.13 7.24 -5.24
CA ASP A 30 2.74 8.52 -4.84
C ASP A 30 3.03 9.40 -6.07
N GLU A 31 3.59 8.81 -7.12
CA GLU A 31 3.89 9.50 -8.38
C GLU A 31 2.60 9.99 -9.08
N LEU A 32 1.55 9.15 -9.12
CA LEU A 32 0.26 9.50 -9.70
C LEU A 32 -0.49 10.56 -8.89
N ALA A 33 -0.33 10.57 -7.56
CA ALA A 33 -0.90 11.58 -6.67
C ALA A 33 -0.12 12.91 -6.71
N GLY A 34 1.06 12.93 -7.33
CA GLY A 34 1.93 14.11 -7.38
C GLY A 34 2.63 14.42 -6.06
N PHE A 35 2.80 13.42 -5.18
CA PHE A 35 3.53 13.62 -3.92
C PHE A 35 5.01 13.83 -4.21
N ASP A 36 5.55 14.93 -3.70
CA ASP A 36 6.97 15.22 -3.86
C ASP A 36 7.81 14.46 -2.82
N LYS A 37 9.12 14.44 -3.06
CA LYS A 37 10.07 13.76 -2.17
C LYS A 37 10.05 14.32 -0.75
N LYS A 38 9.72 15.60 -0.57
CA LYS A 38 9.67 16.25 0.74
C LYS A 38 8.47 15.74 1.55
N MET A 39 7.30 15.65 0.92
CA MET A 39 6.10 15.02 1.48
C MET A 39 6.39 13.61 1.93
N ILE A 40 7.00 12.82 1.05
CA ILE A 40 7.28 11.42 1.32
C ILE A 40 8.34 11.32 2.42
N ASP A 41 9.54 11.87 2.26
CA ASP A 41 10.71 11.61 3.12
C ASP A 41 10.75 12.44 4.40
N GLU A 42 10.36 13.72 4.37
CA GLU A 42 10.43 14.60 5.55
C GLU A 42 9.14 14.52 6.39
N TYR A 43 7.98 14.38 5.76
CA TYR A 43 6.69 14.38 6.45
C TYR A 43 6.08 12.97 6.61
N ALA A 44 6.77 11.93 6.14
CA ALA A 44 6.25 10.57 6.10
C ALA A 44 4.87 10.46 5.42
N TYR A 45 4.58 11.37 4.48
CA TYR A 45 3.29 11.53 3.82
C TYR A 45 3.32 10.87 2.44
N GLY A 46 3.20 9.55 2.43
CA GLY A 46 3.15 8.73 1.22
C GLY A 46 2.29 7.49 1.41
N HIS A 47 2.03 6.79 0.31
CA HIS A 47 1.23 5.57 0.32
C HIS A 47 2.00 4.43 0.99
N TYR A 48 1.27 3.64 1.76
CA TYR A 48 1.75 2.40 2.36
C TYR A 48 0.67 1.33 2.32
N ILE A 49 1.11 0.07 2.39
CA ILE A 49 0.25 -1.08 2.61
C ILE A 49 0.25 -1.38 4.10
N LEU A 50 -0.94 -1.36 4.72
CA LEU A 50 -1.12 -1.91 6.05
C LEU A 50 -1.38 -3.41 5.93
N ALA A 51 -0.49 -4.22 6.49
CA ALA A 51 -0.59 -5.66 6.49
C ALA A 51 -0.35 -6.23 7.89
N THR A 52 -1.37 -6.23 8.74
CA THR A 52 -1.32 -6.94 10.01
C THR A 52 -1.49 -8.45 9.80
N GLU A 53 -1.15 -9.25 10.81
CA GLU A 53 -1.46 -10.68 10.75
C GLU A 53 -2.95 -10.96 10.55
N SER A 54 -3.82 -10.13 11.14
CA SER A 54 -5.27 -10.27 10.99
C SER A 54 -5.72 -10.04 9.55
N ASP A 55 -5.16 -9.02 8.91
CA ASP A 55 -5.44 -8.66 7.52
C ASP A 55 -4.98 -9.76 6.56
N MET A 56 -3.78 -10.32 6.81
CA MET A 56 -3.24 -11.46 6.08
C MET A 56 -4.07 -12.74 6.26
N ARG A 57 -4.70 -12.93 7.43
CA ARG A 57 -5.67 -14.03 7.66
C ARG A 57 -6.98 -13.79 6.92
N GLN A 58 -7.45 -12.54 6.87
CA GLN A 58 -8.67 -12.14 6.17
C GLN A 58 -8.51 -12.03 4.65
N LYS A 59 -7.28 -12.10 4.14
CA LYS A 59 -6.94 -11.96 2.71
C LYS A 59 -7.34 -10.61 2.14
N LEU A 60 -7.20 -9.57 2.97
CA LEU A 60 -7.55 -8.21 2.63
C LEU A 60 -6.51 -7.27 3.23
N LEU A 61 -5.74 -6.60 2.38
CA LEU A 61 -4.77 -5.57 2.79
C LEU A 61 -5.29 -4.19 2.42
N TYR A 62 -4.83 -3.17 3.14
CA TYR A 62 -5.29 -1.80 2.94
C TYR A 62 -4.19 -0.94 2.34
N ILE A 63 -4.52 -0.21 1.29
CA ILE A 63 -3.70 0.87 0.76
C ILE A 63 -4.09 2.12 1.54
N ARG A 64 -3.12 2.73 2.20
CA ARG A 64 -3.32 3.84 3.12
C ARG A 64 -2.41 4.99 2.79
N ILE A 65 -2.84 6.16 3.24
CA ILE A 65 -2.02 7.35 3.43
C ILE A 65 -2.18 7.79 4.89
N PRO A 66 -1.29 8.62 5.46
CA PRO A 66 -1.53 9.18 6.77
C PRO A 66 -2.90 9.86 6.83
N GLY A 67 -3.76 9.42 7.75
CA GLY A 67 -5.12 9.94 7.91
C GLY A 67 -6.25 9.04 7.39
N GLY A 68 -5.99 8.06 6.50
CA GLY A 68 -7.06 7.18 6.05
C GLY A 68 -6.70 6.06 5.07
N THR A 69 -7.73 5.32 4.66
CA THR A 69 -7.65 4.19 3.72
C THR A 69 -8.11 4.66 2.36
N VAL A 70 -7.28 4.50 1.34
CA VAL A 70 -7.54 4.91 -0.05
C VAL A 70 -7.71 3.73 -1.00
N GLY A 71 -7.54 2.50 -0.50
CA GLY A 71 -7.76 1.34 -1.33
C GLY A 71 -7.64 0.02 -0.59
N ASN A 72 -7.95 -1.06 -1.31
CA ASN A 72 -7.96 -2.42 -0.81
C ASN A 72 -7.26 -3.34 -1.80
N ILE A 73 -6.53 -4.32 -1.30
CA ILE A 73 -5.91 -5.41 -2.05
C ILE A 73 -6.51 -6.72 -1.55
N PHE A 74 -7.21 -7.42 -2.43
CA PHE A 74 -7.83 -8.70 -2.14
C PHE A 74 -6.88 -9.82 -2.56
N LEU A 75 -6.66 -10.77 -1.67
CA LEU A 75 -5.80 -11.92 -1.91
C LEU A 75 -6.63 -13.19 -2.12
N ASP A 76 -6.06 -14.15 -2.84
CA ASP A 76 -6.60 -15.50 -2.88
C ASP A 76 -6.47 -16.17 -1.50
N LYS A 77 -7.16 -17.29 -1.32
CA LYS A 77 -7.18 -17.98 -0.01
C LYS A 77 -5.90 -18.75 0.28
N THR A 78 -5.12 -19.08 -0.75
CA THR A 78 -4.07 -20.10 -0.69
C THR A 78 -2.66 -19.52 -0.75
N GLU A 79 -2.37 -18.70 -1.74
CA GLU A 79 -0.99 -18.34 -2.11
C GLU A 79 -0.67 -16.85 -1.89
N ASN A 80 -1.60 -16.08 -1.31
CA ASN A 80 -1.51 -14.62 -1.20
C ASN A 80 -1.35 -13.92 -2.57
N ILE A 81 -2.00 -14.46 -3.59
CA ILE A 81 -2.03 -13.90 -4.95
C ILE A 81 -3.08 -12.80 -5.00
N ILE A 82 -2.72 -11.64 -5.53
CA ILE A 82 -3.64 -10.52 -5.72
C ILE A 82 -4.74 -10.92 -6.70
N THR A 83 -6.00 -10.88 -6.26
CA THR A 83 -7.18 -11.18 -7.08
C THR A 83 -7.89 -9.92 -7.55
N LYS A 84 -7.78 -8.83 -6.79
CA LYS A 84 -8.41 -7.55 -7.10
C LYS A 84 -7.73 -6.43 -6.31
N ILE A 85 -7.66 -5.25 -6.92
CA ILE A 85 -7.31 -4.00 -6.22
C ILE A 85 -8.44 -2.99 -6.45
N THR A 86 -8.82 -2.26 -5.42
CA THR A 86 -9.77 -1.14 -5.52
C THR A 86 -9.15 0.12 -4.95
N ILE A 87 -9.31 1.24 -5.65
CA ILE A 87 -8.91 2.56 -5.16
C ILE A 87 -10.17 3.38 -4.95
N ASP A 88 -10.29 3.97 -3.77
CA ASP A 88 -11.27 4.99 -3.48
C ASP A 88 -10.77 6.32 -4.07
N LYS A 89 -11.47 6.80 -5.10
CA LYS A 89 -11.11 8.05 -5.79
C LYS A 89 -11.71 9.27 -5.12
N ASP A 90 -12.67 9.08 -4.22
CA ASP A 90 -13.42 10.17 -3.60
C ASP A 90 -12.77 10.61 -2.28
N TYR A 91 -11.72 9.92 -1.83
CA TYR A 91 -11.06 10.13 -0.54
C TYR A 91 -9.66 10.78 -0.67
N VAL A 92 -9.55 12.03 -0.21
CA VAL A 92 -8.34 12.82 0.13
C VAL A 92 -7.32 13.08 -0.99
N VAL A 93 -7.28 12.29 -2.05
CA VAL A 93 -6.34 12.44 -3.18
C VAL A 93 -7.11 12.91 -4.42
N ASP A 94 -7.52 14.19 -4.42
CA ASP A 94 -8.13 14.87 -5.59
C ASP A 94 -7.24 14.84 -6.86
N SER A 95 -6.00 14.34 -6.74
CA SER A 95 -4.98 14.33 -7.78
C SER A 95 -4.85 13.01 -8.55
N TYR A 96 -5.55 11.94 -8.19
CA TYR A 96 -5.45 10.70 -8.98
C TYR A 96 -6.04 10.88 -10.38
N PRO A 97 -5.39 10.31 -11.42
CA PRO A 97 -5.97 10.32 -12.76
C PRO A 97 -7.20 9.41 -12.82
N GLU A 98 -8.13 9.72 -13.73
CA GLU A 98 -9.39 8.98 -13.89
C GLU A 98 -9.17 7.47 -14.12
N ASN A 99 -8.05 7.09 -14.73
CA ASN A 99 -7.71 5.69 -15.04
C ASN A 99 -6.94 4.95 -13.92
N VAL A 100 -6.76 5.54 -12.73
CA VAL A 100 -5.99 4.91 -11.63
C VAL A 100 -6.48 3.50 -11.30
N GLN A 101 -7.80 3.26 -11.34
CA GLN A 101 -8.40 1.96 -11.06
C GLN A 101 -7.99 0.89 -12.07
N GLU A 102 -7.85 1.24 -13.35
CA GLU A 102 -7.40 0.35 -14.42
C GLU A 102 -5.88 0.14 -14.32
N TYR A 103 -5.14 1.22 -14.06
CA TYR A 103 -3.69 1.19 -13.91
C TYR A 103 -3.22 0.18 -12.87
N VAL A 104 -3.87 0.15 -11.70
CA VAL A 104 -3.49 -0.77 -10.62
C VAL A 104 -3.85 -2.24 -10.91
N GLN A 105 -4.74 -2.54 -11.86
CA GLN A 105 -5.10 -3.93 -12.16
C GLN A 105 -3.94 -4.74 -12.76
N LYS A 106 -2.88 -4.09 -13.27
CA LYS A 106 -1.68 -4.78 -13.76
C LYS A 106 -0.98 -5.65 -12.71
N TYR A 107 -1.25 -5.41 -11.42
CA TYR A 107 -0.72 -6.19 -10.30
C TYR A 107 -1.56 -7.43 -9.96
N VAL A 108 -2.76 -7.58 -10.54
CA VAL A 108 -3.57 -8.79 -10.35
C VAL A 108 -2.83 -10.00 -10.91
N GLY A 109 -2.78 -11.08 -10.13
CA GLY A 109 -2.00 -12.27 -10.42
C GLY A 109 -0.60 -12.27 -9.80
N GLU A 110 -0.12 -11.15 -9.25
CA GLU A 110 1.12 -11.15 -8.49
C GLU A 110 0.95 -11.74 -7.09
N LYS A 111 1.94 -12.53 -6.65
CA LYS A 111 2.02 -13.04 -5.27
C LYS A 111 2.60 -11.96 -4.34
N ILE A 112 1.99 -11.78 -3.17
CA ILE A 112 2.54 -10.93 -2.09
C ILE A 112 3.63 -11.70 -1.36
N GLU A 113 4.79 -11.06 -1.22
CA GLU A 113 5.91 -11.54 -0.42
C GLU A 113 6.29 -10.45 0.57
N ILE A 114 6.19 -10.74 1.87
CA ILE A 114 6.67 -9.84 2.92
C ILE A 114 8.17 -10.04 3.02
N GLY A 115 8.94 -8.99 2.75
CA GLY A 115 10.38 -8.97 2.94
C GLY A 115 10.72 -8.73 4.40
N ASP A 116 11.77 -9.41 4.86
CA ASP A 116 12.46 -9.14 6.13
C ASP A 116 13.14 -7.76 6.09
#